data_AF-A0A959AQZ8-F1
#
_entry.id   AF-A0A959AQZ8-F1
#
_cell.length_a   1.000
_cell.length_b   1.000
_cell.length_c   1.000
_cell.angle_alpha   90.00
_cell.angle_beta   90.00
_cell.angle_gamma   90.00
#
_symmetry.space_group_name_H-M   'P 1'
#
loop_
_entity.id
_entity.type
_entity.pdbx_description
1 polymer ?
#
loop_
_entity_poly.entity_id
_entity_poly.type
_entity_poly.pdbx_seq_one_letter_code
_entity_poly.pdbx_strand_id
1 'polypeptide(L)'
;IEDLLTQITEYAAKVRFFPLPEEDDGSIRTWEELLKNDLAVVLAAVVLEDPSKWERQYLDYRQQLYADPTPDNFALLFKPIHALATQLDDWLQKSSSDNPLRSDLELLTRSNLSPLLQKAIQYALALNHPNKLLDIKLGAVQVWNFGSAELDEDDSIFNIDPEDKETDTDPPEDISPLIEASFYIDDIFQSFYQAALDIVAGSHEHLDFALEKYPKHQPHVTLLIAFLELFQYLQQDLNDITRRHLEFFYKEVLHLSERPPEPDRVHAIFELAKGVGSYEVENGTPLLAGTDTETGKAIVYKTRQGSGTQSAPFVPNRALVKEIKNIYIERDKDTKTTVVDFHANPVANSLDGYGTAFPQASSSFDTFGVGGRDEETPRTLCNFLQAPGNFLNAARIGFAISSPQLLLAGGKRVIELKVKGLADILNAAKSTNLGQILDIWLTGEKGWINVPINPNNLAISIFYESFDQKKGLRIHIDIAEQKIIPFDPELHPGDLFP
;
A
#
# COMPACT_ATOMS: atom_id res chain seq x y z
N ILE A 1 16.06 9.10 31.13
CA ILE A 1 17.10 9.13 32.19
C ILE A 1 18.31 8.30 31.79
N GLU A 2 18.08 7.21 31.06
CA GLU A 2 19.02 6.34 30.38
C GLU A 2 20.15 7.11 29.69
N ASP A 3 19.80 8.03 28.78
CA ASP A 3 20.78 8.85 28.05
C ASP A 3 21.72 9.62 28.98
N LEU A 4 21.19 10.17 30.08
CA LEU A 4 21.96 10.94 31.04
C LEU A 4 22.90 10.03 31.85
N LEU A 5 22.45 8.83 32.22
CA LEU A 5 23.26 7.82 32.93
C LEU A 5 24.41 7.31 32.05
N THR A 6 24.17 7.10 30.77
CA THR A 6 25.22 6.68 29.84
C THR A 6 26.19 7.83 29.57
N GLN A 7 25.69 9.05 29.29
CA GLN A 7 26.53 10.23 29.07
C GLN A 7 27.42 10.56 30.28
N ILE A 8 26.88 10.47 31.50
CA ILE A 8 27.67 10.77 32.70
C ILE A 8 28.75 9.71 32.93
N THR A 9 28.50 8.45 32.55
CA THR A 9 29.48 7.37 32.63
C THR A 9 30.60 7.58 31.60
N GLU A 10 30.27 7.93 30.37
CA GLU A 10 31.26 8.31 29.34
C GLU A 10 32.07 9.54 29.75
N TYR A 11 31.44 10.51 30.42
CA TYR A 11 32.13 11.66 30.97
C TYR A 11 33.06 11.25 32.13
N ALA A 12 32.60 10.38 33.02
CA ALA A 12 33.38 9.87 34.15
C ALA A 12 34.64 9.12 33.70
N ALA A 13 34.61 8.43 32.56
CA ALA A 13 35.78 7.81 31.95
C ALA A 13 36.87 8.83 31.54
N LYS A 14 36.49 10.09 31.30
CA LYS A 14 37.41 11.18 30.94
C LYS A 14 37.96 11.93 32.16
N VAL A 15 37.34 11.75 33.34
CA VAL A 15 37.74 12.42 34.58
C VAL A 15 38.66 11.52 35.39
N ARG A 16 39.91 11.96 35.58
CA ARG A 16 40.92 11.24 36.38
C ARG A 16 40.85 11.67 37.84
N PHE A 17 41.15 10.74 38.74
CA PHE A 17 41.46 11.08 40.14
C PHE A 17 42.81 10.50 40.54
N PHE A 18 43.48 11.18 41.46
CA PHE A 18 44.75 10.70 42.00
C PHE A 18 44.47 9.80 43.22
N PRO A 19 44.98 8.56 43.24
CA PRO A 19 44.89 7.72 44.42
C PRO A 19 45.70 8.35 45.57
N LEU A 20 45.41 7.90 46.79
CA LEU A 20 46.24 8.26 47.93
C LEU A 20 47.67 7.72 47.72
N PRO A 21 48.72 8.37 48.27
CA PRO A 21 50.12 7.95 48.05
C PRO A 21 50.42 6.50 48.43
N GLU A 22 49.59 5.89 49.28
CA GLU A 22 49.72 4.49 49.73
C GLU A 22 49.11 3.47 48.75
N GLU A 23 48.27 3.92 47.81
CA GLU A 23 47.58 3.10 46.80
C GLU A 23 48.05 3.39 45.36
N ASP A 24 49.09 4.21 45.20
CA ASP A 24 49.62 4.59 43.90
C ASP A 24 50.45 3.44 43.28
N ASP A 25 49.79 2.66 42.44
CA ASP A 25 50.39 1.62 41.61
C ASP A 25 50.83 2.14 40.23
N GLY A 26 50.74 3.46 40.00
CA GLY A 26 51.00 4.09 38.70
C GLY A 26 49.90 3.87 37.66
N SER A 27 48.76 3.26 38.02
CA SER A 27 47.61 3.10 37.13
C SER A 27 46.80 4.40 37.04
N ILE A 28 46.29 4.69 35.84
CA ILE A 28 45.39 5.83 35.63
C ILE A 28 43.99 5.41 36.09
N ARG A 29 43.54 5.93 37.24
CA ARG A 29 42.18 5.71 37.74
C ARG A 29 41.23 6.82 37.26
N THR A 30 40.03 6.42 36.85
CA THR A 30 38.98 7.30 36.33
C THR A 30 37.72 7.17 37.16
N TRP A 31 36.87 8.19 37.14
CA TRP A 31 35.61 8.19 37.89
C TRP A 31 34.63 7.12 37.40
N GLU A 32 34.84 6.55 36.22
CA GLU A 32 34.09 5.42 35.69
C GLU A 32 34.03 4.24 36.67
N GLU A 33 35.12 3.98 37.42
CA GLU A 33 35.16 2.89 38.40
C GLU A 33 34.10 3.02 39.50
N LEU A 34 33.64 4.24 39.77
CA LEU A 34 32.62 4.54 40.78
C LEU A 34 31.20 4.27 40.30
N LEU A 35 31.00 4.14 38.98
CA LEU A 35 29.68 4.04 38.33
C LEU A 35 29.48 2.72 37.57
N LYS A 36 30.55 2.16 36.96
CA LYS A 36 30.47 1.07 35.97
C LYS A 36 29.83 -0.24 36.44
N ASN A 37 29.75 -0.46 37.74
CA ASN A 37 29.20 -1.68 38.34
C ASN A 37 27.81 -1.47 38.96
N ASP A 38 27.26 -0.25 38.89
CA ASP A 38 25.92 0.01 39.41
C ASP A 38 24.84 -0.55 38.48
N LEU A 39 23.80 -1.13 39.08
CA LEU A 39 22.71 -1.80 38.37
C LEU A 39 22.03 -0.86 37.34
N ALA A 40 21.70 0.36 37.75
CA ALA A 40 20.99 1.30 36.88
C ALA A 40 21.87 1.78 35.72
N VAL A 41 23.18 1.91 35.94
CA VAL A 41 24.14 2.32 34.91
C VAL A 41 24.32 1.23 33.86
N VAL A 42 24.46 -0.03 34.28
CA VAL A 42 24.57 -1.16 33.35
C VAL A 42 23.29 -1.32 32.54
N LEU A 43 22.12 -1.27 33.19
CA LEU A 43 20.84 -1.38 32.51
C LEU A 43 20.57 -0.21 31.55
N ALA A 44 20.93 1.02 31.92
CA ALA A 44 20.83 2.17 31.01
C ALA A 44 21.68 1.97 29.74
N ALA A 45 22.88 1.41 29.87
CA ALA A 45 23.72 1.11 28.72
C ALA A 45 23.13 0.01 27.82
N VAL A 46 22.51 -1.01 28.42
CA VAL A 46 21.83 -2.09 27.66
C VAL A 46 20.60 -1.55 26.93
N VAL A 47 19.78 -0.74 27.59
CA VAL A 47 18.56 -0.16 27.02
C VAL A 47 18.84 0.75 25.81
N LEU A 48 19.95 1.49 25.84
CA LEU A 48 20.34 2.37 24.72
C LEU A 48 21.08 1.66 23.58
N GLU A 49 21.36 0.36 23.74
CA GLU A 49 22.00 -0.39 22.67
C GLU A 49 21.08 -0.45 21.43
N ASP A 50 21.65 -0.37 20.22
CA ASP A 50 20.92 -0.59 18.96
C ASP A 50 21.26 -1.97 18.39
N PRO A 51 20.44 -3.02 18.64
CA PRO A 51 20.69 -4.34 18.09
C PRO A 51 20.71 -4.38 16.56
N SER A 52 19.98 -3.47 15.91
CA SER A 52 19.83 -3.41 14.44
C SER A 52 21.17 -3.19 13.73
N LYS A 53 22.22 -2.73 14.43
CA LYS A 53 23.57 -2.60 13.85
C LYS A 53 24.16 -3.95 13.46
N TRP A 54 23.91 -5.01 14.22
CA TRP A 54 24.45 -6.35 13.95
C TRP A 54 23.71 -7.05 12.82
N GLU A 55 22.38 -6.90 12.76
CA GLU A 55 21.57 -7.40 11.65
C GLU A 55 21.97 -6.77 10.32
N ARG A 56 22.14 -5.44 10.29
CA ARG A 56 22.62 -4.73 9.09
C ARG A 56 23.99 -5.24 8.62
N GLN A 57 24.93 -5.45 9.54
CA GLN A 57 26.25 -6.00 9.21
C GLN A 57 26.16 -7.45 8.70
N TYR A 58 25.32 -8.27 9.33
CA TYR A 58 25.13 -9.66 8.93
C TYR A 58 24.53 -9.78 7.52
N LEU A 59 23.49 -9.00 7.21
CA LEU A 59 22.86 -8.98 5.89
C LEU A 59 23.82 -8.48 4.80
N ASP A 60 24.67 -7.50 5.11
CA ASP A 60 25.70 -7.03 4.18
C ASP A 60 26.71 -8.13 3.83
N TYR A 61 27.23 -8.86 4.85
CA TYR A 61 28.12 -10.00 4.60
C TYR A 61 27.43 -11.15 3.88
N ARG A 62 26.15 -11.40 4.17
CA ARG A 62 25.35 -12.39 3.46
C ARG A 62 25.18 -12.03 1.98
N GLN A 63 24.95 -10.76 1.67
CA GLN A 63 24.88 -10.28 0.30
C GLN A 63 26.23 -10.43 -0.42
N GLN A 64 27.35 -10.16 0.24
CA GLN A 64 28.69 -10.38 -0.31
C GLN A 64 28.94 -11.87 -0.63
N LEU A 65 28.51 -12.78 0.24
CA LEU A 65 28.60 -14.23 0.00
C LEU A 65 27.75 -14.65 -1.21
N TYR A 66 26.52 -14.15 -1.35
CA TYR A 66 25.67 -14.46 -2.51
C TYR A 66 26.24 -13.93 -3.83
N ALA A 67 26.92 -12.79 -3.78
CA ALA A 67 27.57 -12.20 -4.96
C ALA A 67 28.84 -12.96 -5.37
N ASP A 68 29.63 -13.43 -4.40
CA ASP A 68 30.88 -14.17 -4.61
C ASP A 68 31.09 -15.27 -3.55
N PRO A 69 30.67 -16.52 -3.82
CA PRO A 69 30.72 -17.62 -2.85
C PRO A 69 32.14 -18.14 -2.59
N THR A 70 32.93 -17.39 -1.81
CA THR A 70 34.29 -17.74 -1.39
C THR A 70 34.36 -18.10 0.10
N PRO A 71 35.31 -18.94 0.53
CA PRO A 71 35.55 -19.22 1.95
C PRO A 71 35.81 -17.95 2.78
N ASP A 72 36.47 -16.94 2.19
CA ASP A 72 36.73 -15.65 2.84
C ASP A 72 35.43 -14.88 3.10
N ASN A 73 34.50 -14.83 2.14
CA ASN A 73 33.21 -14.18 2.32
C ASN A 73 32.30 -14.97 3.29
N PHE A 74 32.36 -16.30 3.27
CA PHE A 74 31.63 -17.15 4.22
C PHE A 74 32.10 -16.90 5.66
N ALA A 75 33.41 -16.77 5.83
CA ALA A 75 34.03 -16.48 7.11
C ALA A 75 33.61 -15.13 7.73
N LEU A 76 33.15 -14.16 6.92
CA LEU A 76 32.66 -12.87 7.43
C LEU A 76 31.37 -13.02 8.25
N LEU A 77 30.55 -14.04 7.99
CA LEU A 77 29.29 -14.28 8.70
C LEU A 77 29.48 -14.55 10.20
N PHE A 78 30.66 -15.03 10.60
CA PHE A 78 30.99 -15.26 12.02
C PHE A 78 31.29 -13.96 12.79
N LYS A 79 31.63 -12.87 12.11
CA LYS A 79 32.01 -11.60 12.78
C LYS A 79 30.85 -10.98 13.58
N PRO A 80 29.62 -10.85 13.05
CA PRO A 80 28.49 -10.34 13.83
C PRO A 80 28.13 -11.25 15.01
N ILE A 81 28.21 -12.57 14.85
CA ILE A 81 27.97 -13.54 15.93
C ILE A 81 28.98 -13.34 17.06
N HIS A 82 30.27 -13.21 16.72
CA HIS A 82 31.32 -12.93 17.69
C HIS A 82 31.11 -11.59 18.40
N ALA A 83 30.72 -10.55 17.66
CA ALA A 83 30.45 -9.24 18.23
C ALA A 83 29.27 -9.29 19.22
N LEU A 84 28.19 -10.00 18.88
CA LEU A 84 27.05 -10.24 19.75
C LEU A 84 27.45 -11.03 21.01
N ALA A 85 28.19 -12.13 20.85
CA ALA A 85 28.67 -12.92 21.98
C ALA A 85 29.57 -12.10 22.92
N THR A 86 30.45 -11.27 22.37
CA THR A 86 31.32 -10.37 23.14
C THR A 86 30.51 -9.32 23.89
N GLN A 87 29.47 -8.75 23.27
CA GLN A 87 28.63 -7.76 23.92
C GLN A 87 27.80 -8.37 25.07
N LEU A 88 27.21 -9.54 24.85
CA LEU A 88 26.47 -10.26 25.89
C LEU A 88 27.39 -10.65 27.06
N ASP A 89 28.62 -11.04 26.79
CA ASP A 89 29.62 -11.31 27.83
C ASP A 89 30.03 -10.04 28.58
N ASP A 90 30.21 -8.91 27.90
CA ASP A 90 30.50 -7.63 28.54
C ASP A 90 29.37 -7.21 29.51
N TRP A 91 28.11 -7.37 29.11
CA TRP A 91 26.96 -7.15 29.99
C TRP A 91 26.94 -8.13 31.17
N LEU A 92 27.28 -9.39 30.94
CA LEU A 92 27.38 -10.40 31.98
C LEU A 92 28.53 -10.12 32.97
N GLN A 93 29.64 -9.57 32.51
CA GLN A 93 30.79 -9.21 33.36
C GLN A 93 30.52 -7.97 34.21
N LYS A 94 29.86 -6.96 33.62
CA LYS A 94 29.51 -5.70 34.31
C LYS A 94 28.36 -5.86 35.31
N SER A 95 27.51 -6.87 35.13
CA SER A 95 26.39 -7.15 36.03
C SER A 95 26.85 -7.87 37.31
N SER A 96 26.50 -7.32 38.48
CA SER A 96 26.79 -7.92 39.78
C SER A 96 25.94 -9.17 40.06
N SER A 97 26.33 -10.02 41.03
CA SER A 97 25.66 -11.31 41.32
C SER A 97 24.17 -11.18 41.71
N ASP A 98 23.78 -10.01 42.21
CA ASP A 98 22.42 -9.72 42.67
C ASP A 98 21.55 -9.07 41.58
N ASN A 99 22.06 -8.95 40.35
CA ASN A 99 21.39 -8.29 39.23
C ASN A 99 20.39 -9.23 38.54
N PRO A 100 19.10 -8.86 38.41
CA PRO A 100 18.12 -9.62 37.61
C PRO A 100 18.58 -9.88 36.17
N LEU A 101 19.16 -8.87 35.51
CA LEU A 101 19.75 -8.99 34.17
C LEU A 101 20.81 -10.09 34.10
N ARG A 102 21.63 -10.23 35.16
CA ARG A 102 22.65 -11.28 35.22
C ARG A 102 22.00 -12.65 35.22
N SER A 103 20.91 -12.82 35.96
CA SER A 103 20.20 -14.10 36.03
C SER A 103 19.62 -14.48 34.66
N ASP A 104 19.01 -13.51 33.96
CA ASP A 104 18.47 -13.70 32.62
C ASP A 104 19.58 -14.02 31.60
N LEU A 105 20.69 -13.28 31.63
CA LEU A 105 21.86 -13.52 30.80
C LEU A 105 22.50 -14.88 31.08
N GLU A 106 22.67 -15.27 32.34
CA GLU A 106 23.22 -16.59 32.70
C GLU A 106 22.32 -17.73 32.23
N LEU A 107 21.00 -17.58 32.36
CA LEU A 107 20.02 -18.56 31.90
C LEU A 107 20.05 -18.71 30.37
N LEU A 108 19.97 -17.61 29.63
CA LEU A 108 20.01 -17.61 28.16
C LEU A 108 21.35 -18.14 27.63
N THR A 109 22.45 -17.74 28.28
CA THR A 109 23.79 -18.19 27.89
C THR A 109 23.95 -19.69 28.07
N ARG A 110 23.52 -20.25 29.21
CA ARG A 110 23.66 -21.69 29.50
C ARG A 110 22.71 -22.56 28.69
N SER A 111 21.46 -22.11 28.52
CA SER A 111 20.40 -22.94 27.92
C SER A 111 20.44 -22.97 26.40
N ASN A 112 20.90 -21.89 25.76
CA ASN A 112 20.78 -21.73 24.30
C ASN A 112 22.10 -21.28 23.65
N LEU A 113 22.69 -20.17 24.09
CA LEU A 113 23.75 -19.50 23.33
C LEU A 113 25.11 -20.22 23.38
N SER A 114 25.48 -20.82 24.52
CA SER A 114 26.76 -21.53 24.67
C SER A 114 26.87 -22.74 23.72
N PRO A 115 25.88 -23.66 23.65
CA PRO A 115 25.88 -24.75 22.67
C PRO A 115 25.96 -24.26 21.21
N LEU A 116 25.23 -23.21 20.87
CA LEU A 116 25.23 -22.64 19.51
C LEU A 116 26.57 -22.00 19.15
N LEU A 117 27.22 -21.33 20.10
CA LEU A 117 28.54 -20.75 19.90
C LEU A 117 29.62 -21.83 19.72
N GLN A 118 29.52 -22.94 20.45
CA GLN A 118 30.40 -24.10 20.25
C GLN A 118 30.26 -24.65 18.83
N LYS A 119 29.03 -24.82 18.33
CA LYS A 119 28.78 -25.21 16.93
C LYS A 119 29.37 -24.21 15.93
N ALA A 120 29.19 -22.90 16.17
CA ALA A 120 29.75 -21.86 15.30
C ALA A 120 31.30 -21.92 15.27
N ILE A 121 31.95 -22.15 16.41
CA ILE A 121 33.41 -22.31 16.49
C ILE A 121 33.86 -23.54 15.70
N GLN A 122 33.18 -24.68 15.84
CA GLN A 122 33.48 -25.90 15.09
C GLN A 122 33.37 -25.65 13.58
N TYR A 123 32.29 -25.02 13.13
CA TYR A 123 32.11 -24.65 11.74
C TYR A 123 33.22 -23.73 11.20
N ALA A 124 33.66 -22.77 12.01
CA ALA A 124 34.76 -21.90 11.62
C ALA A 124 36.12 -22.62 11.56
N LEU A 125 36.37 -23.58 12.45
CA LEU A 125 37.60 -24.39 12.46
C LEU A 125 37.64 -25.38 11.29
N ALA A 126 36.50 -25.98 10.93
CA ALA A 126 36.38 -26.91 9.81
C ALA A 126 36.74 -26.29 8.44
N LEU A 127 36.67 -24.96 8.30
CA LEU A 127 37.04 -24.24 7.07
C LEU A 127 38.56 -24.24 6.79
N ASN A 128 39.39 -24.75 7.70
CA ASN A 128 40.85 -24.92 7.57
C ASN A 128 41.58 -23.70 6.97
N HIS A 129 41.11 -22.48 7.29
CA HIS A 129 41.59 -21.25 6.70
C HIS A 129 42.78 -20.68 7.51
N PRO A 130 43.85 -20.17 6.87
CA PRO A 130 45.06 -19.68 7.54
C PRO A 130 44.86 -18.46 8.45
N ASN A 131 43.66 -17.87 8.46
CA ASN A 131 43.29 -16.82 9.39
C ASN A 131 42.37 -17.39 10.47
N LYS A 132 42.86 -17.43 11.71
CA LYS A 132 42.04 -17.62 12.93
C LYS A 132 40.95 -16.54 12.98
N LEU A 133 39.83 -16.76 12.32
CA LEU A 133 38.74 -15.79 12.20
C LEU A 133 37.98 -15.56 13.52
N LEU A 134 38.19 -16.44 14.50
CA LEU A 134 37.59 -16.42 15.83
C LEU A 134 38.68 -16.68 16.88
N ASP A 135 39.57 -15.72 17.13
CA ASP A 135 40.35 -15.68 18.39
C ASP A 135 39.40 -15.19 19.50
N ILE A 136 38.42 -16.04 19.86
CA ILE A 136 37.42 -15.71 20.88
C ILE A 136 38.08 -15.81 22.25
N LYS A 137 38.55 -14.69 22.77
CA LYS A 137 38.95 -14.56 24.17
C LYS A 137 37.75 -14.14 25.01
N LEU A 138 36.75 -15.03 25.13
CA LEU A 138 35.70 -14.90 26.15
C LEU A 138 36.30 -15.34 27.49
N GLY A 139 36.70 -14.37 28.29
CA GLY A 139 37.67 -14.59 29.36
C GLY A 139 37.33 -13.80 30.61
N ALA A 140 36.39 -14.31 31.41
CA ALA A 140 36.34 -14.09 32.86
C ALA A 140 35.30 -15.00 33.54
N VAL A 141 34.18 -15.29 32.86
CA VAL A 141 33.04 -15.98 33.47
C VAL A 141 32.99 -17.45 33.03
N GLN A 142 33.00 -18.39 33.99
CA GLN A 142 32.89 -19.84 33.73
C GLN A 142 31.60 -20.27 33.01
N VAL A 143 30.66 -19.34 32.78
CA VAL A 143 29.32 -19.60 32.25
C VAL A 143 29.35 -20.08 30.80
N TRP A 144 30.28 -19.61 29.98
CA TRP A 144 30.37 -20.03 28.58
C TRP A 144 30.95 -21.45 28.39
N ASN A 145 31.67 -21.97 29.41
CA ASN A 145 32.21 -23.33 29.49
C ASN A 145 32.79 -23.89 28.19
N PHE A 146 33.78 -23.20 27.61
CA PHE A 146 34.57 -23.76 26.51
C PHE A 146 35.62 -24.71 27.10
N GLY A 147 35.30 -26.01 27.13
CA GLY A 147 36.35 -27.04 27.19
C GLY A 147 37.29 -26.88 25.99
N SER A 148 38.53 -27.36 26.11
CA SER A 148 39.43 -27.43 24.96
C SER A 148 38.75 -28.24 23.85
N ALA A 149 38.21 -27.56 22.84
CA ALA A 149 37.59 -28.19 21.69
C ALA A 149 38.69 -28.94 20.92
N GLU A 150 38.85 -30.22 21.20
CA GLU A 150 39.58 -31.14 20.34
C GLU A 150 38.72 -31.34 19.09
N LEU A 151 39.34 -31.14 17.92
CA LEU A 151 38.70 -31.36 16.64
C LEU A 151 38.59 -32.86 16.42
N ASP A 152 37.38 -33.40 16.39
CA ASP A 152 37.14 -34.69 15.75
C ASP A 152 37.25 -34.46 14.24
N GLU A 153 38.28 -35.04 13.60
CA GLU A 153 38.58 -34.87 12.17
C GLU A 153 37.45 -35.36 11.23
N ASP A 154 36.47 -36.10 11.75
CA ASP A 154 35.30 -36.61 11.01
C ASP A 154 34.14 -35.59 10.90
N ASP A 155 34.13 -34.50 11.70
CA ASP A 155 33.06 -33.47 11.73
C ASP A 155 33.30 -32.31 10.74
N SER A 156 33.95 -32.59 9.61
CA SER A 156 34.06 -31.63 8.52
C SER A 156 32.66 -31.29 8.00
N ILE A 157 32.31 -30.01 7.94
CA ILE A 157 31.03 -29.51 7.36
C ILE A 157 30.80 -30.01 5.92
N PHE A 158 31.85 -30.46 5.23
CA PHE A 158 31.75 -31.07 3.90
C PHE A 158 31.33 -32.55 3.93
N ASN A 159 31.12 -33.12 5.11
CA ASN A 159 30.66 -34.48 5.35
C ASN A 159 29.32 -34.44 6.09
N ILE A 160 28.31 -33.85 5.44
CA ILE A 160 26.93 -33.88 5.92
C ILE A 160 26.47 -35.34 5.91
N ASP A 161 26.12 -35.87 7.08
CA ASP A 161 25.54 -37.21 7.22
C ASP A 161 24.22 -37.26 6.43
N PRO A 162 24.03 -38.19 5.47
CA PRO A 162 22.85 -38.22 4.61
C PRO A 162 21.51 -38.41 5.36
N GLU A 163 21.51 -38.68 6.66
CA GLU A 163 20.29 -38.83 7.47
C GLU A 163 19.63 -37.49 7.89
N ASP A 164 20.34 -36.35 7.87
CA ASP A 164 19.75 -35.03 8.20
C ASP A 164 19.07 -34.33 7.00
N LYS A 165 19.00 -34.99 5.84
CA LYS A 165 18.22 -34.53 4.68
C LYS A 165 16.72 -34.83 4.82
N GLU A 166 16.08 -34.34 5.87
CA GLU A 166 14.61 -34.31 5.98
C GLU A 166 14.04 -32.96 5.52
N THR A 167 14.30 -32.61 4.26
CA THR A 167 13.39 -31.74 3.49
C THR A 167 13.23 -32.34 2.10
N ASP A 168 12.03 -32.84 1.82
CA ASP A 168 11.60 -33.52 0.58
C ASP A 168 11.44 -32.51 -0.58
N THR A 169 12.52 -31.78 -0.87
CA THR A 169 12.66 -30.89 -2.01
C THR A 169 14.06 -31.09 -2.57
N ASP A 170 14.16 -31.69 -3.76
CA ASP A 170 15.41 -31.73 -4.52
C ASP A 170 16.03 -30.31 -4.54
N PRO A 171 17.29 -30.13 -4.08
CA PRO A 171 17.91 -28.83 -4.12
C PRO A 171 18.08 -28.40 -5.60
N PRO A 172 17.83 -27.13 -5.94
CA PRO A 172 18.06 -26.63 -7.29
C PRO A 172 19.52 -26.88 -7.71
N GLU A 173 19.73 -27.39 -8.92
CA GLU A 173 21.03 -27.88 -9.47
C GLU A 173 22.21 -26.86 -9.51
N ASP A 174 22.11 -25.66 -8.92
CA ASP A 174 23.09 -24.56 -9.09
C ASP A 174 23.47 -23.79 -7.80
N ILE A 175 23.20 -24.30 -6.60
CA ILE A 175 23.55 -23.60 -5.34
C ILE A 175 24.95 -24.03 -4.85
N SER A 176 25.86 -23.06 -4.65
CA SER A 176 27.20 -23.30 -4.08
C SER A 176 27.09 -23.93 -2.68
N PRO A 177 27.90 -24.96 -2.33
CA PRO A 177 27.87 -25.57 -0.99
C PRO A 177 28.06 -24.58 0.17
N LEU A 178 28.77 -23.47 -0.07
CA LEU A 178 28.95 -22.39 0.91
C LEU A 178 27.66 -21.59 1.16
N ILE A 179 26.80 -21.49 0.15
CA ILE A 179 25.49 -20.88 0.30
C ILE A 179 24.58 -21.80 1.12
N GLU A 180 24.61 -23.11 0.87
CA GLU A 180 23.86 -24.08 1.68
C GLU A 180 24.33 -24.07 3.15
N ALA A 181 25.65 -24.07 3.37
CA ALA A 181 26.23 -23.94 4.71
C ALA A 181 25.82 -22.63 5.41
N SER A 182 25.51 -21.56 4.67
CA SER A 182 25.15 -20.27 5.26
C SER A 182 23.82 -20.30 6.01
N PHE A 183 22.91 -21.23 5.67
CA PHE A 183 21.63 -21.39 6.37
C PHE A 183 21.81 -21.84 7.82
N TYR A 184 22.78 -22.71 8.10
CA TYR A 184 23.10 -23.11 9.48
C TYR A 184 23.67 -21.93 10.29
N ILE A 185 24.43 -21.05 9.63
CA ILE A 185 24.96 -19.84 10.26
C ILE A 185 23.86 -18.80 10.47
N ASP A 186 22.88 -18.71 9.55
CA ASP A 186 21.71 -17.87 9.70
C ASP A 186 20.96 -18.20 11.00
N ASP A 187 20.67 -19.47 11.26
CA ASP A 187 19.93 -19.90 12.46
C ASP A 187 20.69 -19.57 13.76
N ILE A 188 22.02 -19.75 13.75
CA ILE A 188 22.87 -19.36 14.88
C ILE A 188 22.82 -17.85 15.08
N PHE A 189 23.00 -17.07 14.01
CA PHE A 189 22.95 -15.62 14.08
C PHE A 189 21.59 -15.13 14.60
N GLN A 190 20.49 -15.66 14.07
CA GLN A 190 19.14 -15.29 14.49
C GLN A 190 18.91 -15.59 15.97
N SER A 191 19.43 -16.71 16.48
CA SER A 191 19.34 -17.05 17.90
C SER A 191 20.08 -16.04 18.80
N PHE A 192 21.29 -15.61 18.39
CA PHE A 192 22.05 -14.59 19.10
C PHE A 192 21.39 -13.20 19.01
N TYR A 193 20.88 -12.86 17.83
CA TYR A 193 20.21 -11.59 17.60
C TYR A 193 18.90 -11.49 18.40
N GLN A 194 18.08 -12.53 18.40
CA GLN A 194 16.84 -12.58 19.19
C GLN A 194 17.15 -12.50 20.69
N ALA A 195 18.18 -13.19 21.18
CA ALA A 195 18.57 -13.09 22.58
C ALA A 195 19.00 -11.66 22.96
N ALA A 196 19.72 -10.95 22.07
CA ALA A 196 20.05 -9.55 22.30
C ALA A 196 18.80 -8.65 22.31
N LEU A 197 17.86 -8.86 21.38
CA LEU A 197 16.58 -8.13 21.35
C LEU A 197 15.78 -8.35 22.63
N ASP A 198 15.64 -9.60 23.08
CA ASP A 198 14.88 -9.96 24.27
C ASP A 198 15.49 -9.34 25.53
N ILE A 199 16.84 -9.33 25.62
CA ILE A 199 17.55 -8.69 26.72
C ILE A 199 17.34 -7.17 26.71
N VAL A 200 17.47 -6.51 25.57
CA VAL A 200 17.26 -5.05 25.48
C VAL A 200 15.81 -4.68 25.81
N ALA A 201 14.85 -5.41 25.25
CA ALA A 201 13.43 -5.20 25.52
C ALA A 201 13.07 -5.43 27.00
N GLY A 202 13.57 -6.50 27.61
CA GLY A 202 13.34 -6.82 29.02
C GLY A 202 14.07 -5.89 30.00
N SER A 203 15.15 -5.23 29.55
CA SER A 203 15.96 -4.36 30.41
C SER A 203 15.27 -3.06 30.81
N HIS A 204 14.22 -2.64 30.10
CA HIS A 204 13.43 -1.46 30.50
C HIS A 204 12.73 -1.68 31.86
N GLU A 205 12.05 -2.81 32.06
CA GLU A 205 11.39 -3.11 33.33
C GLU A 205 12.41 -3.30 34.47
N HIS A 206 13.56 -3.90 34.17
CA HIS A 206 14.65 -4.05 35.13
C HIS A 206 15.26 -2.70 35.51
N LEU A 207 15.32 -1.74 34.57
CA LEU A 207 15.82 -0.40 34.83
C LEU A 207 14.87 0.39 35.72
N ASP A 208 13.56 0.32 35.46
CA ASP A 208 12.55 0.94 36.33
C ASP A 208 12.64 0.36 37.75
N PHE A 209 12.82 -0.95 37.87
CA PHE A 209 13.08 -1.59 39.16
C PHE A 209 14.37 -1.07 39.81
N ALA A 210 15.44 -0.90 39.03
CA ALA A 210 16.70 -0.36 39.54
C ALA A 210 16.50 1.05 40.12
N LEU A 211 15.86 1.94 39.38
CA LEU A 211 15.67 3.34 39.79
C LEU A 211 14.73 3.48 40.99
N GLU A 212 13.62 2.74 41.04
CA GLU A 212 12.59 2.95 42.06
C GLU A 212 12.73 2.07 43.31
N LYS A 213 13.23 0.84 43.15
CA LYS A 213 13.06 -0.22 44.16
C LYS A 213 14.36 -0.86 44.61
N TYR A 214 15.47 -0.67 43.89
CA TYR A 214 16.72 -1.34 44.23
C TYR A 214 17.39 -0.72 45.46
N PRO A 215 17.54 -1.46 46.59
CA PRO A 215 17.97 -0.86 47.85
C PRO A 215 19.49 -0.79 48.02
N LYS A 216 20.28 -1.24 47.03
CA LYS A 216 21.72 -1.49 47.14
C LYS A 216 22.58 -0.57 46.26
N HIS A 217 22.04 0.55 45.79
CA HIS A 217 22.86 1.59 45.18
C HIS A 217 23.89 2.10 46.20
N GLN A 218 25.11 2.38 45.74
CA GLN A 218 26.06 3.10 46.58
C GLN A 218 25.53 4.52 46.86
N PRO A 219 25.78 5.11 48.05
CA PRO A 219 25.21 6.42 48.40
C PRO A 219 25.54 7.54 47.42
N HIS A 220 26.75 7.53 46.83
CA HIS A 220 27.14 8.51 45.81
C HIS A 220 26.40 8.33 44.49
N VAL A 221 26.10 7.09 44.09
CA VAL A 221 25.30 6.81 42.88
C VAL A 221 23.85 7.20 43.09
N THR A 222 23.29 6.93 44.28
CA THR A 222 21.92 7.33 44.64
C THR A 222 21.75 8.85 44.55
N LEU A 223 22.71 9.62 45.09
CA LEU A 223 22.71 11.08 44.99
C LEU A 223 22.80 11.55 43.53
N LEU A 224 23.59 10.86 42.71
CA LEU A 224 23.72 11.18 41.29
C LEU A 224 22.42 10.90 40.52
N ILE A 225 21.79 9.74 40.72
CA ILE A 225 20.51 9.39 40.11
C ILE A 225 19.45 10.44 40.49
N ALA A 226 19.33 10.78 41.78
CA ALA A 226 18.39 11.79 42.25
C ALA A 226 18.65 13.18 41.61
N PHE A 227 19.92 13.56 41.43
CA PHE A 227 20.27 14.78 40.71
C PHE A 227 19.82 14.71 39.25
N LEU A 228 20.05 13.58 38.56
CA LEU A 228 19.66 13.42 37.15
C LEU A 228 18.15 13.48 36.98
N GLU A 229 17.37 12.84 37.87
CA GLU A 229 15.90 12.94 37.88
C GLU A 229 15.43 14.39 38.03
N LEU A 230 15.98 15.13 39.00
CA LEU A 230 15.63 16.54 39.19
C LEU A 230 16.06 17.41 38.00
N PHE A 231 17.20 17.09 37.38
CA PHE A 231 17.72 17.81 36.23
C PHE A 231 16.82 17.66 35.00
N GLN A 232 16.10 16.54 34.85
CA GLN A 232 15.17 16.36 33.73
C GLN A 232 14.05 17.40 33.70
N TYR A 233 13.54 17.85 34.86
CA TYR A 233 12.54 18.92 34.90
C TYR A 233 13.09 20.24 34.33
N LEU A 234 14.32 20.59 34.69
CA LEU A 234 14.98 21.78 34.16
C LEU A 234 15.24 21.65 32.66
N GLN A 235 15.62 20.47 32.19
CA GLN A 235 15.84 20.21 30.76
C GLN A 235 14.53 20.38 29.98
N GLN A 236 13.40 19.87 30.49
CA GLN A 236 12.08 20.05 29.88
C GLN A 236 11.69 21.53 29.81
N ASP A 237 11.87 22.28 30.90
CA ASP A 237 11.59 23.72 30.94
C ASP A 237 12.42 24.50 29.91
N LEU A 238 13.72 24.17 29.78
CA LEU A 238 14.61 24.80 28.80
C LEU A 238 14.22 24.46 27.37
N ASN A 239 13.92 23.18 27.09
CA ASN A 239 13.48 22.73 25.77
C ASN A 239 12.16 23.41 25.36
N ASP A 240 11.33 23.78 26.35
CA ASP A 240 10.05 24.43 26.13
C ASP A 240 10.12 25.92 25.73
N ILE A 241 11.25 26.58 25.98
CA ILE A 241 11.41 28.02 25.71
C ILE A 241 11.12 28.36 24.25
N THR A 242 11.53 27.50 23.32
CA THR A 242 11.34 27.73 21.89
C THR A 242 9.86 27.73 21.49
N ARG A 243 9.07 26.79 22.01
CA ARG A 243 7.62 26.74 21.82
C ARG A 243 6.95 27.97 22.42
N ARG A 244 7.27 28.30 23.68
CA ARG A 244 6.71 29.47 24.37
C ARG A 244 7.05 30.78 23.66
N HIS A 245 8.26 30.90 23.11
CA HIS A 245 8.65 32.07 22.34
C HIS A 245 7.88 32.19 21.03
N LEU A 246 7.69 31.09 20.30
CA LEU A 246 6.87 31.06 19.08
C LEU A 246 5.41 31.42 19.38
N GLU A 247 4.82 30.83 20.42
CA GLU A 247 3.47 31.16 20.86
C GLU A 247 3.33 32.63 21.23
N PHE A 248 4.27 33.18 22.01
CA PHE A 248 4.31 34.60 22.33
C PHE A 248 4.40 35.47 21.06
N PHE A 249 5.30 35.14 20.14
CA PHE A 249 5.47 35.93 18.92
C PHE A 249 4.21 35.92 18.04
N TYR A 250 3.60 34.76 17.81
CA TYR A 250 2.43 34.67 16.95
C TYR A 250 1.14 35.16 17.62
N LYS A 251 0.89 34.79 18.89
CA LYS A 251 -0.37 35.12 19.59
C LYS A 251 -0.34 36.50 20.25
N GLU A 252 0.78 36.92 20.84
CA GLU A 252 0.87 38.17 21.60
C GLU A 252 1.49 39.33 20.80
N VAL A 253 2.48 39.09 19.93
CA VAL A 253 3.10 40.17 19.13
C VAL A 253 2.36 40.40 17.81
N LEU A 254 2.08 39.33 17.07
CA LEU A 254 1.38 39.40 15.78
C LEU A 254 -0.14 39.33 15.91
N HIS A 255 -0.66 38.99 17.10
CA HIS A 255 -2.10 38.84 17.36
C HIS A 255 -2.81 37.91 16.38
N LEU A 256 -2.14 36.84 15.95
CA LEU A 256 -2.77 35.81 15.14
C LEU A 256 -3.74 35.00 16.01
N SER A 257 -5.00 34.97 15.60
CA SER A 257 -6.01 34.11 16.17
C SER A 257 -6.09 32.79 15.42
N GLU A 258 -6.34 31.70 16.15
CA GLU A 258 -6.69 30.42 15.54
C GLU A 258 -7.98 30.56 14.72
N ARG A 259 -8.04 29.86 13.58
CA ARG A 259 -9.25 29.88 12.76
C ARG A 259 -10.37 29.19 13.53
N PRO A 260 -11.57 29.79 13.58
CA PRO A 260 -12.70 29.13 14.22
C PRO A 260 -13.03 27.82 13.49
N PRO A 261 -13.55 26.81 14.20
CA PRO A 261 -14.00 25.58 13.56
C PRO A 261 -15.12 25.90 12.55
N GLU A 262 -15.02 25.32 11.35
CA GLU A 262 -16.08 25.41 10.35
C GLU A 262 -17.05 24.23 10.53
N PRO A 263 -18.38 24.47 10.58
CA PRO A 263 -19.34 23.39 10.78
C PRO A 263 -19.44 22.50 9.55
N ASP A 264 -19.53 21.19 9.78
CA ASP A 264 -19.72 20.18 8.75
C ASP A 264 -21.02 20.38 7.97
N ARG A 265 -21.03 19.91 6.73
CA ARG A 265 -22.19 19.96 5.84
C ARG A 265 -22.42 18.59 5.23
N VAL A 266 -23.69 18.17 5.22
CA VAL A 266 -24.12 16.88 4.65
C VAL A 266 -25.29 17.07 3.71
N HIS A 267 -25.43 16.18 2.74
CA HIS A 267 -26.61 16.09 1.89
C HIS A 267 -27.61 15.13 2.53
N ALA A 268 -28.85 15.58 2.71
CA ALA A 268 -29.95 14.77 3.20
C ALA A 268 -30.96 14.51 2.07
N ILE A 269 -31.36 13.25 1.91
CA ILE A 269 -32.39 12.83 0.94
C ILE A 269 -33.70 12.67 1.69
N PHE A 270 -34.78 13.26 1.16
CA PHE A 270 -36.11 13.20 1.76
C PHE A 270 -37.03 12.33 0.91
N GLU A 271 -37.68 11.36 1.54
CA GLU A 271 -38.75 10.57 0.93
C GLU A 271 -40.09 10.93 1.55
N LEU A 272 -41.10 11.15 0.72
CA LEU A 272 -42.45 11.44 1.20
C LEU A 272 -43.14 10.16 1.70
N ALA A 273 -43.89 10.29 2.79
CA ALA A 273 -44.75 9.22 3.29
C ALA A 273 -45.84 8.84 2.27
N LYS A 274 -46.33 7.59 2.34
CA LYS A 274 -47.41 7.09 1.48
C LYS A 274 -48.65 7.98 1.61
N GLY A 275 -49.15 8.50 0.49
CA GLY A 275 -50.36 9.34 0.43
C GLY A 275 -50.12 10.85 0.44
N VAL A 276 -48.88 11.31 0.65
CA VAL A 276 -48.51 12.74 0.58
C VAL A 276 -48.00 13.08 -0.82
N GLY A 277 -48.56 14.11 -1.46
CA GLY A 277 -48.17 14.55 -2.80
C GLY A 277 -46.92 15.46 -2.82
N SER A 278 -46.85 16.37 -1.86
CA SER A 278 -45.73 17.28 -1.63
C SER A 278 -45.72 17.72 -0.16
N TYR A 279 -44.56 18.10 0.36
CA TYR A 279 -44.39 18.66 1.69
C TYR A 279 -43.32 19.75 1.65
N GLU A 280 -43.53 20.88 2.31
CA GLU A 280 -42.55 21.96 2.37
C GLU A 280 -41.61 21.76 3.57
N VAL A 281 -40.30 21.74 3.33
CA VAL A 281 -39.29 21.66 4.39
C VAL A 281 -38.75 23.05 4.68
N GLU A 282 -39.11 23.60 5.84
CA GLU A 282 -38.66 24.91 6.29
C GLU A 282 -37.13 24.97 6.42
N ASN A 283 -36.57 26.15 6.15
CA ASN A 283 -35.15 26.40 6.38
C ASN A 283 -34.86 26.35 7.89
N GLY A 284 -33.77 25.68 8.28
CA GLY A 284 -33.41 25.51 9.68
C GLY A 284 -34.11 24.34 10.39
N THR A 285 -34.85 23.50 9.66
CA THR A 285 -35.47 22.28 10.21
C THR A 285 -34.37 21.39 10.84
N PRO A 286 -34.49 21.03 12.13
CA PRO A 286 -33.49 20.24 12.82
C PRO A 286 -33.54 18.77 12.40
N LEU A 287 -32.39 18.19 12.10
CA LEU A 287 -32.19 16.78 11.77
C LEU A 287 -31.21 16.17 12.78
N LEU A 288 -31.69 15.20 13.56
CA LEU A 288 -30.88 14.50 14.55
C LEU A 288 -29.97 13.49 13.85
N ALA A 289 -28.66 13.60 14.08
CA ALA A 289 -27.62 12.74 13.50
C ALA A 289 -26.87 11.95 14.57
N GLY A 290 -27.61 11.45 15.57
CA GLY A 290 -27.06 10.68 16.68
C GLY A 290 -26.50 11.55 17.81
N THR A 291 -25.56 11.00 18.57
CA THR A 291 -24.93 11.61 19.73
C THR A 291 -23.42 11.53 19.61
N ASP A 292 -22.75 12.60 20.03
CA ASP A 292 -21.30 12.63 20.17
C ASP A 292 -20.85 11.61 21.23
N THR A 293 -19.89 10.76 20.86
CA THR A 293 -19.35 9.68 21.68
C THR A 293 -18.51 10.18 22.86
N GLU A 294 -17.89 11.36 22.75
CA GLU A 294 -17.06 11.93 23.80
C GLU A 294 -17.87 12.77 24.78
N THR A 295 -18.78 13.61 24.27
CA THR A 295 -19.54 14.56 25.10
C THR A 295 -20.94 14.09 25.48
N GLY A 296 -21.46 13.04 24.83
CA GLY A 296 -22.82 12.54 25.03
C GLY A 296 -23.93 13.48 24.51
N LYS A 297 -23.57 14.58 23.84
CA LYS A 297 -24.54 15.57 23.34
C LYS A 297 -25.13 15.16 22.00
N ALA A 298 -26.39 15.49 21.77
CA ALA A 298 -27.06 15.25 20.49
C ALA A 298 -26.44 16.11 19.36
N ILE A 299 -26.08 15.46 18.25
CA ILE A 299 -25.60 16.14 17.04
C ILE A 299 -26.82 16.51 16.20
N VAL A 300 -27.06 17.81 16.02
CA VAL A 300 -28.22 18.31 15.29
C VAL A 300 -27.76 19.14 14.10
N TYR A 301 -28.05 18.64 12.90
CA TYR A 301 -27.92 19.39 11.66
C TYR A 301 -29.15 20.25 11.43
N LYS A 302 -28.99 21.35 10.70
CA LYS A 302 -30.11 22.19 10.28
C LYS A 302 -30.17 22.21 8.76
N THR A 303 -31.36 22.05 8.20
CA THR A 303 -31.54 22.22 6.76
C THR A 303 -31.13 23.64 6.37
N ARG A 304 -30.39 23.75 5.27
CA ARG A 304 -29.97 25.03 4.70
C ARG A 304 -30.50 25.12 3.29
N GLN A 305 -31.45 26.03 3.07
CA GLN A 305 -31.88 26.40 1.72
C GLN A 305 -30.78 27.27 1.07
N GLY A 306 -30.74 27.31 -0.26
CA GLY A 306 -29.64 27.87 -1.05
C GLY A 306 -29.08 29.23 -0.58
N SER A 307 -27.82 29.50 -0.89
CA SER A 307 -27.08 30.69 -0.42
C SER A 307 -27.47 32.02 -1.10
N GLY A 308 -28.65 32.12 -1.73
CA GLY A 308 -29.11 33.31 -2.44
C GLY A 308 -30.31 33.94 -1.75
N THR A 309 -30.38 35.28 -1.75
CA THR A 309 -31.44 36.15 -1.17
C THR A 309 -32.86 35.90 -1.74
N GLN A 310 -33.02 34.92 -2.62
CA GLN A 310 -34.28 34.46 -3.22
C GLN A 310 -34.30 32.95 -3.36
N SER A 311 -33.93 32.22 -2.30
CA SER A 311 -34.01 30.76 -2.33
C SER A 311 -35.44 30.33 -2.05
N ALA A 312 -36.10 29.74 -3.04
CA ALA A 312 -37.42 29.15 -2.89
C ALA A 312 -37.37 28.01 -1.87
N PRO A 313 -38.46 27.78 -1.13
CA PRO A 313 -38.52 26.68 -0.17
C PRO A 313 -38.32 25.33 -0.87
N PHE A 314 -37.64 24.41 -0.20
CA PHE A 314 -37.48 23.05 -0.72
C PHE A 314 -38.77 22.27 -0.51
N VAL A 315 -39.41 21.87 -1.61
CA VAL A 315 -40.67 21.11 -1.61
C VAL A 315 -40.41 19.75 -2.27
N PRO A 316 -40.01 18.71 -1.51
CA PRO A 316 -39.93 17.35 -2.03
C PRO A 316 -41.28 16.93 -2.63
N ASN A 317 -41.21 16.24 -3.76
CA ASN A 317 -42.33 15.63 -4.44
C ASN A 317 -42.07 14.12 -4.60
N ARG A 318 -42.98 13.41 -5.28
CA ARG A 318 -42.86 11.97 -5.53
C ARG A 318 -42.00 11.62 -6.76
N ALA A 319 -41.26 12.57 -7.31
CA ALA A 319 -40.42 12.32 -8.47
C ALA A 319 -39.21 11.46 -8.06
N LEU A 320 -38.94 10.45 -8.86
CA LEU A 320 -37.79 9.56 -8.68
C LEU A 320 -36.99 9.56 -9.98
N VAL A 321 -35.66 9.46 -9.86
CA VAL A 321 -34.80 9.22 -11.02
C VAL A 321 -35.01 7.77 -11.43
N LYS A 322 -35.74 7.55 -12.54
CA LYS A 322 -36.06 6.22 -13.04
C LYS A 322 -34.85 5.54 -13.69
N GLU A 323 -34.18 6.26 -14.58
CA GLU A 323 -33.07 5.75 -15.40
C GLU A 323 -32.06 6.89 -15.62
N ILE A 324 -30.77 6.55 -15.62
CA ILE A 324 -29.66 7.45 -15.99
C ILE A 324 -28.96 6.82 -17.18
N LYS A 325 -28.89 7.54 -18.30
CA LYS A 325 -28.25 7.11 -19.55
C LYS A 325 -27.26 8.16 -19.99
N ASN A 326 -26.17 7.74 -20.63
CA ASN A 326 -25.24 8.69 -21.24
C ASN A 326 -24.78 8.21 -22.63
N ILE A 327 -24.30 9.18 -23.41
CA ILE A 327 -23.66 8.97 -24.70
C ILE A 327 -22.39 9.80 -24.71
N TYR A 328 -21.27 9.16 -25.02
CA TYR A 328 -19.97 9.79 -25.20
C TYR A 328 -19.62 9.81 -26.69
N ILE A 329 -19.19 10.97 -27.18
CA ILE A 329 -18.76 11.14 -28.58
C ILE A 329 -17.25 11.29 -28.56
N GLU A 330 -16.55 10.26 -29.05
CA GLU A 330 -15.11 10.26 -29.14
C GLU A 330 -14.67 11.06 -30.37
N ARG A 331 -13.77 12.02 -30.17
CA ARG A 331 -13.22 12.85 -31.24
C ARG A 331 -11.72 12.66 -31.32
N ASP A 332 -11.21 12.76 -32.53
CA ASP A 332 -9.79 12.72 -32.85
C ASP A 332 -9.05 13.85 -32.10
N LYS A 333 -7.91 13.51 -31.49
CA LYS A 333 -7.24 14.42 -30.53
C LYS A 333 -6.55 15.58 -31.22
N ASP A 334 -6.04 15.35 -32.42
CA ASP A 334 -5.30 16.33 -33.20
C ASP A 334 -6.24 17.32 -33.89
N THR A 335 -7.29 16.81 -34.53
CA THR A 335 -8.23 17.63 -35.29
C THR A 335 -9.38 18.18 -34.45
N LYS A 336 -9.73 17.51 -33.33
CA LYS A 336 -10.88 17.78 -32.42
C LYS A 336 -12.25 17.91 -33.06
N THR A 337 -12.33 17.78 -34.38
CA THR A 337 -13.50 18.02 -35.21
C THR A 337 -13.99 16.73 -35.87
N THR A 338 -13.08 15.78 -36.09
CA THR A 338 -13.40 14.45 -36.60
C THR A 338 -13.92 13.58 -35.46
N VAL A 339 -15.11 13.02 -35.62
CA VAL A 339 -15.65 12.00 -34.71
C VAL A 339 -15.04 10.65 -35.08
N VAL A 340 -14.50 9.96 -34.08
CA VAL A 340 -13.83 8.66 -34.24
C VAL A 340 -14.81 7.54 -33.90
N ASP A 341 -15.48 7.64 -32.75
CA ASP A 341 -16.40 6.61 -32.28
C ASP A 341 -17.52 7.20 -31.38
N PHE A 342 -18.55 6.40 -31.15
CA PHE A 342 -19.64 6.70 -30.23
C PHE A 342 -19.69 5.61 -29.16
N HIS A 343 -19.90 6.00 -27.92
CA HIS A 343 -20.09 5.05 -26.81
C HIS A 343 -21.37 5.39 -26.09
N ALA A 344 -22.15 4.39 -25.67
CA ALA A 344 -23.42 4.61 -24.98
C ALA A 344 -23.61 3.64 -23.83
N ASN A 345 -24.06 4.16 -22.68
CA ASN A 345 -24.37 3.37 -21.50
C ASN A 345 -25.87 3.48 -21.20
N PRO A 346 -26.68 2.45 -21.51
CA PRO A 346 -28.10 2.40 -21.18
C PRO A 346 -28.40 2.41 -19.68
N VAL A 347 -27.44 2.02 -18.84
CA VAL A 347 -27.47 2.15 -17.39
C VAL A 347 -26.17 2.80 -16.94
N ALA A 348 -26.10 4.14 -16.99
CA ALA A 348 -24.86 4.87 -16.76
C ALA A 348 -24.29 4.71 -15.35
N ASN A 349 -25.15 4.46 -14.35
CA ASN A 349 -24.77 4.22 -12.96
C ASN A 349 -24.44 2.74 -12.69
N SER A 350 -23.75 2.07 -13.60
CA SER A 350 -23.27 0.69 -13.46
C SER A 350 -21.80 0.58 -13.83
N LEU A 351 -21.17 -0.51 -13.43
CA LEU A 351 -19.74 -0.76 -13.69
C LEU A 351 -19.43 -0.88 -15.18
N ASP A 352 -20.35 -1.47 -15.94
CA ASP A 352 -20.23 -1.86 -17.33
C ASP A 352 -21.11 -1.04 -18.29
N GLY A 353 -21.87 -0.07 -17.79
CA GLY A 353 -22.87 0.67 -18.56
C GLY A 353 -24.17 -0.09 -18.92
N TYR A 354 -24.30 -1.38 -18.55
CA TYR A 354 -25.45 -2.25 -18.86
C TYR A 354 -26.17 -2.81 -17.62
N GLY A 355 -25.82 -2.34 -16.41
CA GLY A 355 -26.52 -2.66 -15.16
C GLY A 355 -25.73 -3.52 -14.16
N THR A 356 -24.47 -3.86 -14.43
CA THR A 356 -23.63 -4.57 -13.44
C THR A 356 -23.37 -3.69 -12.22
N ALA A 357 -23.68 -4.21 -11.03
CA ALA A 357 -23.49 -3.50 -9.77
C ALA A 357 -22.01 -3.24 -9.47
N PHE A 358 -21.73 -2.13 -8.78
CA PHE A 358 -20.38 -1.83 -8.31
C PHE A 358 -19.97 -2.78 -7.16
N PRO A 359 -18.70 -3.21 -7.08
CA PRO A 359 -18.20 -4.04 -5.98
C PRO A 359 -18.24 -3.35 -4.61
N GLN A 360 -18.22 -2.01 -4.58
CA GLN A 360 -18.28 -1.19 -3.37
C GLN A 360 -19.43 -0.18 -3.45
N ALA A 361 -20.08 0.10 -2.32
CA ALA A 361 -21.27 0.96 -2.26
C ALA A 361 -20.99 2.45 -2.55
N SER A 362 -19.73 2.89 -2.53
CA SER A 362 -19.32 4.30 -2.71
C SER A 362 -18.56 4.56 -4.02
N SER A 363 -18.72 3.71 -5.04
CA SER A 363 -18.03 3.89 -6.31
C SER A 363 -18.66 5.02 -7.14
N SER A 364 -17.84 5.98 -7.59
CA SER A 364 -18.22 6.97 -8.59
C SER A 364 -18.17 6.37 -10.00
N PHE A 365 -18.97 6.92 -10.92
CA PHE A 365 -18.98 6.56 -12.34
C PHE A 365 -18.84 7.80 -13.23
N ASP A 366 -18.37 7.59 -14.46
CA ASP A 366 -18.16 8.68 -15.42
C ASP A 366 -19.51 9.26 -15.88
N THR A 367 -19.80 10.48 -15.44
CA THR A 367 -21.11 11.13 -15.65
C THR A 367 -21.46 11.25 -17.13
N PHE A 368 -20.46 11.50 -17.99
CA PHE A 368 -20.65 11.67 -19.44
C PHE A 368 -20.15 10.47 -20.25
N GLY A 369 -19.78 9.37 -19.59
CA GLY A 369 -19.14 8.23 -20.22
C GLY A 369 -17.67 8.48 -20.56
N VAL A 370 -17.01 7.43 -21.04
CA VAL A 370 -15.60 7.45 -21.46
C VAL A 370 -15.49 6.78 -22.83
N GLY A 371 -14.59 7.30 -23.66
CA GLY A 371 -14.17 6.63 -24.90
C GLY A 371 -12.98 5.72 -24.64
N GLY A 372 -12.32 5.27 -25.72
CA GLY A 372 -11.04 4.57 -25.63
C GLY A 372 -10.08 5.36 -24.73
N ARG A 373 -9.59 4.75 -23.65
CA ARG A 373 -8.49 5.35 -22.87
C ARG A 373 -7.32 5.55 -23.82
N ASP A 374 -6.63 6.69 -23.70
CA ASP A 374 -5.26 6.77 -24.22
C ASP A 374 -4.50 5.55 -23.71
N GLU A 375 -3.76 4.89 -24.59
CA GLU A 375 -2.64 4.03 -24.23
C GLU A 375 -1.53 4.86 -23.55
N GLU A 376 -1.85 5.69 -22.54
CA GLU A 376 -0.86 5.99 -21.52
C GLU A 376 -0.62 4.67 -20.80
N THR A 377 0.42 3.97 -21.25
CA THR A 377 0.98 2.78 -20.62
C THR A 377 0.84 2.91 -19.11
N PRO A 378 0.18 1.95 -18.44
CA PRO A 378 -0.01 2.04 -17.00
C PRO A 378 1.38 2.16 -16.37
N ARG A 379 1.66 3.32 -15.78
CA ARG A 379 2.99 3.65 -15.24
C ARG A 379 3.42 2.72 -14.09
N THR A 380 2.51 1.89 -13.60
CA THR A 380 2.71 0.93 -12.51
C THR A 380 1.85 -0.32 -12.71
N LEU A 381 2.36 -1.49 -12.31
CA LEU A 381 1.66 -2.79 -12.38
C LEU A 381 0.28 -2.76 -11.70
N CYS A 382 0.14 -2.00 -10.61
CA CYS A 382 -1.13 -1.81 -9.91
C CYS A 382 -2.21 -1.12 -10.78
N ASN A 383 -1.83 -0.20 -11.68
CA ASN A 383 -2.78 0.49 -12.56
C ASN A 383 -3.29 -0.43 -13.69
N PHE A 384 -2.51 -1.43 -14.07
CA PHE A 384 -2.91 -2.45 -15.04
C PHE A 384 -3.91 -3.44 -14.43
N LEU A 385 -3.66 -3.88 -13.19
CA LEU A 385 -4.53 -4.84 -12.48
C LEU A 385 -5.84 -4.23 -11.96
N GLN A 386 -5.84 -2.92 -11.65
CA GLN A 386 -7.03 -2.19 -11.19
C GLN A 386 -7.83 -1.55 -12.33
N ALA A 387 -7.41 -1.66 -13.58
CA ALA A 387 -8.21 -1.18 -14.69
C ALA A 387 -9.51 -1.99 -14.73
N PRO A 388 -10.68 -1.40 -14.39
CA PRO A 388 -11.94 -2.09 -14.62
C PRO A 388 -11.97 -2.44 -16.11
N GLY A 389 -12.27 -3.70 -16.43
CA GLY A 389 -12.23 -4.21 -17.80
C GLY A 389 -12.87 -3.20 -18.76
N ASN A 390 -12.18 -2.90 -19.86
CA ASN A 390 -12.62 -1.95 -20.88
C ASN A 390 -13.99 -2.37 -21.45
N PHE A 391 -15.08 -1.94 -20.81
CA PHE A 391 -16.41 -1.96 -21.42
C PHE A 391 -16.51 -0.72 -22.29
N LEU A 392 -15.77 -0.72 -23.41
CA LEU A 392 -15.98 0.25 -24.47
C LEU A 392 -17.29 -0.13 -25.15
N ASN A 393 -18.38 0.46 -24.66
CA ASN A 393 -19.73 0.22 -25.15
C ASN A 393 -19.93 0.97 -26.46
N ALA A 394 -19.18 0.56 -27.48
CA ALA A 394 -19.24 1.11 -28.82
C ALA A 394 -20.70 1.06 -29.30
N ALA A 395 -21.24 2.23 -29.60
CA ALA A 395 -22.64 2.43 -29.92
C ALA A 395 -22.79 2.62 -31.42
N ARG A 396 -23.65 1.81 -32.03
CA ARG A 396 -24.06 2.03 -33.42
C ARG A 396 -25.00 3.23 -33.47
N ILE A 397 -24.64 4.22 -34.27
CA ILE A 397 -25.51 5.36 -34.55
C ILE A 397 -26.24 5.18 -35.89
N GLY A 398 -27.46 5.71 -35.95
CA GLY A 398 -28.28 5.65 -37.15
C GLY A 398 -29.39 6.68 -37.11
N PHE A 399 -30.23 6.64 -38.14
CA PHE A 399 -31.43 7.47 -38.22
C PHE A 399 -32.57 6.65 -38.83
N ALA A 400 -33.80 7.00 -38.47
CA ALA A 400 -35.00 6.44 -39.08
C ALA A 400 -35.66 7.47 -40.00
N ILE A 401 -36.20 7.01 -41.14
CA ILE A 401 -36.98 7.84 -42.06
C ILE A 401 -38.41 7.32 -42.09
N SER A 402 -39.37 8.19 -41.81
CA SER A 402 -40.79 7.91 -41.97
C SER A 402 -41.37 8.80 -43.07
N SER A 403 -42.00 8.19 -44.07
CA SER A 403 -42.67 8.90 -45.16
C SER A 403 -43.80 8.04 -45.73
N PRO A 404 -44.97 8.62 -46.06
CA PRO A 404 -46.05 7.90 -46.75
C PRO A 404 -45.62 7.28 -48.08
N GLN A 405 -44.58 7.81 -48.73
CA GLN A 405 -44.02 7.28 -49.98
C GLN A 405 -43.33 5.92 -49.80
N LEU A 406 -42.99 5.54 -48.56
CA LEU A 406 -42.35 4.27 -48.24
C LEU A 406 -43.37 3.14 -48.01
N LEU A 407 -44.67 3.40 -48.10
CA LEU A 407 -45.75 2.40 -47.96
C LEU A 407 -45.89 1.55 -49.23
N LEU A 408 -44.93 0.67 -49.47
CA LEU A 408 -44.84 -0.11 -50.70
C LEU A 408 -45.48 -1.50 -50.55
N ALA A 409 -46.67 -1.67 -51.14
CA ALA A 409 -47.53 -2.84 -50.95
C ALA A 409 -47.19 -4.09 -51.78
N GLY A 410 -46.42 -3.96 -52.88
CA GLY A 410 -46.03 -5.11 -53.69
C GLY A 410 -45.36 -4.73 -55.02
N GLY A 411 -44.93 -5.74 -55.77
CA GLY A 411 -44.20 -5.58 -57.04
C GLY A 411 -42.69 -5.38 -56.85
N LYS A 412 -41.97 -5.16 -57.96
CA LYS A 412 -40.56 -4.77 -57.92
C LYS A 412 -40.47 -3.33 -57.44
N ARG A 413 -39.88 -3.13 -56.28
CA ARG A 413 -39.85 -1.86 -55.57
C ARG A 413 -38.42 -1.34 -55.50
N VAL A 414 -38.26 -0.04 -55.73
CA VAL A 414 -36.96 0.63 -55.67
C VAL A 414 -37.12 1.88 -54.82
N ILE A 415 -36.33 1.98 -53.75
CA ILE A 415 -36.24 3.17 -52.90
C ILE A 415 -34.94 3.86 -53.22
N GLU A 416 -35.00 5.13 -53.60
CA GLU A 416 -33.82 5.96 -53.83
C GLU A 416 -33.72 7.03 -52.76
N LEU A 417 -32.65 6.96 -51.98
CA LEU A 417 -32.37 7.89 -50.90
C LEU A 417 -31.18 8.77 -51.27
N LYS A 418 -31.40 10.09 -51.30
CA LYS A 418 -30.36 11.10 -51.53
C LYS A 418 -30.05 11.82 -50.23
N VAL A 419 -28.94 11.48 -49.59
CA VAL A 419 -28.45 12.14 -48.37
C VAL A 419 -27.08 12.76 -48.64
N LYS A 420 -26.94 14.05 -48.33
CA LYS A 420 -25.66 14.76 -48.46
C LYS A 420 -24.61 14.09 -47.54
N GLY A 421 -23.44 13.74 -48.09
CA GLY A 421 -22.33 13.13 -47.33
C GLY A 421 -22.43 11.63 -47.10
N LEU A 422 -23.61 11.00 -47.25
CA LEU A 422 -23.77 9.54 -47.07
C LEU A 422 -22.87 8.74 -48.00
N ALA A 423 -22.72 9.20 -49.24
CA ALA A 423 -21.88 8.49 -50.18
C ALA A 423 -20.39 8.66 -49.92
N ASP A 424 -19.96 9.71 -49.24
CA ASP A 424 -18.55 9.87 -48.86
C ASP A 424 -18.22 8.90 -47.72
N ILE A 425 -19.16 8.71 -46.78
CA ILE A 425 -19.11 7.65 -45.76
C ILE A 425 -19.05 6.25 -46.42
N LEU A 426 -19.96 5.97 -47.38
CA LEU A 426 -19.99 4.68 -48.09
C LEU A 426 -18.76 4.44 -48.97
N ASN A 427 -18.11 5.50 -49.47
CA ASN A 427 -16.88 5.38 -50.27
C ASN A 427 -15.66 5.13 -49.38
N ALA A 428 -15.56 5.78 -48.21
CA ALA A 428 -14.52 5.49 -47.22
C ALA A 428 -14.61 4.02 -46.74
N ALA A 429 -15.82 3.48 -46.67
CA ALA A 429 -16.08 2.08 -46.32
C ALA A 429 -15.68 1.05 -47.40
N LYS A 430 -15.34 1.44 -48.64
CA LYS A 430 -15.09 0.51 -49.77
C LYS A 430 -13.88 -0.43 -49.58
N SER A 431 -12.95 -0.11 -48.68
CA SER A 431 -11.84 -1.00 -48.30
C SER A 431 -12.25 -2.13 -47.35
N THR A 432 -13.48 -2.08 -46.82
CA THR A 432 -14.03 -2.98 -45.80
C THR A 432 -15.36 -3.54 -46.29
N ASN A 433 -15.81 -4.68 -45.77
CA ASN A 433 -17.08 -5.28 -46.19
C ASN A 433 -18.25 -4.36 -45.80
N LEU A 434 -18.98 -3.80 -46.79
CA LEU A 434 -20.06 -2.82 -46.58
C LEU A 434 -21.16 -3.30 -45.63
N GLY A 435 -21.44 -4.61 -45.57
CA GLY A 435 -22.41 -5.20 -44.64
C GLY A 435 -21.96 -5.20 -43.18
N GLN A 436 -20.74 -4.75 -42.86
CA GLN A 436 -20.27 -4.56 -41.48
C GLN A 436 -20.42 -3.11 -40.99
N ILE A 437 -20.70 -2.16 -41.87
CA ILE A 437 -20.65 -0.70 -41.57
C ILE A 437 -22.02 -0.05 -41.64
N LEU A 438 -22.95 -0.62 -42.42
CA LEU A 438 -24.31 -0.14 -42.56
C LEU A 438 -25.26 -1.31 -42.34
N ASP A 439 -26.36 -1.06 -41.62
CA ASP A 439 -27.51 -1.95 -41.55
C ASP A 439 -28.75 -1.18 -41.99
N ILE A 440 -29.60 -1.82 -42.81
CA ILE A 440 -30.85 -1.23 -43.27
C ILE A 440 -31.99 -2.15 -42.88
N TRP A 441 -32.95 -1.57 -42.18
CA TRP A 441 -34.14 -2.26 -41.72
C TRP A 441 -35.39 -1.55 -42.23
N LEU A 442 -36.37 -2.32 -42.66
CA LEU A 442 -37.68 -1.83 -43.10
C LEU A 442 -38.78 -2.44 -42.23
N THR A 443 -39.88 -1.70 -42.04
CA THR A 443 -41.03 -2.12 -41.25
C THR A 443 -41.96 -3.02 -42.08
N GLY A 444 -41.91 -4.34 -41.86
CA GLY A 444 -42.68 -5.33 -42.59
C GLY A 444 -43.93 -5.83 -41.85
N GLU A 445 -44.87 -6.42 -42.58
CA GLU A 445 -46.11 -6.95 -41.99
C GLU A 445 -45.92 -8.13 -41.03
N LYS A 446 -44.76 -8.81 -41.08
CA LYS A 446 -44.37 -9.88 -40.15
C LYS A 446 -43.20 -9.48 -39.24
N GLY A 447 -42.89 -8.19 -39.15
CA GLY A 447 -41.80 -7.64 -38.36
C GLY A 447 -40.70 -6.99 -39.21
N TRP A 448 -39.53 -6.78 -38.60
CA TRP A 448 -38.40 -6.12 -39.25
C TRP A 448 -37.85 -6.92 -40.44
N ILE A 449 -37.70 -6.25 -41.58
CA ILE A 449 -37.07 -6.78 -42.78
C ILE A 449 -35.63 -6.28 -42.81
N ASN A 450 -34.65 -7.18 -42.65
CA ASN A 450 -33.23 -6.85 -42.89
C ASN A 450 -32.97 -6.84 -44.39
N VAL A 451 -32.43 -5.73 -44.92
CA VAL A 451 -32.00 -5.69 -46.31
C VAL A 451 -30.52 -6.07 -46.39
N PRO A 452 -30.17 -7.26 -46.92
CA PRO A 452 -28.79 -7.73 -46.92
C PRO A 452 -27.92 -6.87 -47.83
N ILE A 453 -26.81 -6.38 -47.29
CA ILE A 453 -25.79 -5.63 -48.03
C ILE A 453 -24.70 -6.62 -48.46
N ASN A 454 -24.79 -7.12 -49.70
CA ASN A 454 -23.75 -7.96 -50.29
C ASN A 454 -23.19 -7.25 -51.53
N PRO A 455 -21.86 -7.06 -51.65
CA PRO A 455 -21.25 -6.40 -52.79
C PRO A 455 -21.54 -7.08 -54.15
N ASN A 456 -21.91 -8.37 -54.13
CA ASN A 456 -22.26 -9.14 -55.32
C ASN A 456 -23.77 -9.28 -55.57
N ASN A 457 -24.63 -8.73 -54.68
CA ASN A 457 -26.08 -8.84 -54.81
C ASN A 457 -26.71 -7.47 -55.14
N LEU A 458 -27.65 -7.45 -56.09
CA LEU A 458 -28.31 -6.23 -56.59
C LEU A 458 -29.31 -5.61 -55.60
N ALA A 459 -29.42 -6.12 -54.37
CA ALA A 459 -30.36 -5.62 -53.37
C ALA A 459 -30.08 -4.17 -52.97
N ILE A 460 -28.82 -3.73 -52.97
CA ILE A 460 -28.43 -2.35 -52.66
C ILE A 460 -27.37 -1.89 -53.66
N SER A 461 -27.56 -0.71 -54.26
CA SER A 461 -26.59 -0.11 -55.16
C SER A 461 -26.38 1.38 -54.87
N ILE A 462 -25.14 1.85 -55.04
CA ILE A 462 -24.81 3.28 -55.01
C ILE A 462 -24.97 3.80 -56.44
N PHE A 463 -25.77 4.85 -56.63
CA PHE A 463 -25.98 5.46 -57.94
C PHE A 463 -25.37 6.86 -58.05
N TYR A 464 -25.04 7.25 -59.29
CA TYR A 464 -24.47 8.55 -59.64
C TYR A 464 -25.39 9.29 -60.59
N GLU A 465 -25.71 10.55 -60.31
CA GLU A 465 -26.30 11.47 -61.29
C GLU A 465 -25.19 12.35 -61.89
N SER A 466 -25.07 12.29 -63.22
CA SER A 466 -23.99 12.91 -64.01
C SER A 466 -23.99 14.44 -64.02
N PHE A 467 -25.06 15.10 -63.56
CA PHE A 467 -25.21 16.56 -63.64
C PHE A 467 -24.91 17.33 -62.34
N ASP A 468 -24.87 16.68 -61.16
CA ASP A 468 -24.74 17.38 -59.87
C ASP A 468 -23.79 16.67 -58.89
N GLN A 469 -23.09 15.61 -59.32
CA GLN A 469 -22.22 14.76 -58.48
C GLN A 469 -22.89 14.26 -57.18
N LYS A 470 -24.23 14.29 -57.10
CA LYS A 470 -24.99 13.81 -55.97
C LYS A 470 -25.05 12.29 -56.05
N LYS A 471 -24.50 11.66 -55.03
CA LYS A 471 -24.47 10.22 -54.86
C LYS A 471 -25.59 9.82 -53.89
N GLY A 472 -26.30 8.73 -54.19
CA GLY A 472 -27.41 8.24 -53.38
C GLY A 472 -27.39 6.73 -53.19
N LEU A 473 -28.24 6.25 -52.28
CA LEU A 473 -28.44 4.85 -51.97
C LEU A 473 -29.71 4.35 -52.65
N ARG A 474 -29.61 3.28 -53.43
CA ARG A 474 -30.75 2.61 -54.06
C ARG A 474 -30.96 1.25 -53.41
N ILE A 475 -32.16 1.02 -52.91
CA ILE A 475 -32.57 -0.23 -52.26
C ILE A 475 -33.58 -0.92 -53.17
N HIS A 476 -33.28 -2.14 -53.57
CA HIS A 476 -34.13 -2.99 -54.40
C HIS A 476 -34.82 -4.03 -53.52
N ILE A 477 -36.15 -4.08 -53.61
CA ILE A 477 -36.97 -5.01 -52.86
C ILE A 477 -37.72 -5.88 -53.86
N ASP A 478 -37.53 -7.19 -53.75
CA ASP A 478 -38.11 -8.17 -54.67
C ASP A 478 -39.63 -8.33 -54.46
N ILE A 479 -40.30 -8.93 -55.43
CA ILE A 479 -41.73 -9.23 -55.43
C ILE A 479 -42.09 -10.18 -54.27
N ALA A 480 -41.17 -11.08 -53.91
CA ALA A 480 -41.36 -12.06 -52.84
C ALA A 480 -41.26 -11.47 -51.43
N GLU A 481 -40.77 -10.23 -51.28
CA GLU A 481 -40.62 -9.59 -49.98
C GLU A 481 -41.91 -8.98 -49.45
N GLN A 482 -42.00 -8.87 -48.13
CA GLN A 482 -43.20 -8.41 -47.42
C GLN A 482 -43.58 -6.97 -47.77
N LYS A 483 -44.85 -6.61 -47.53
CA LYS A 483 -45.32 -5.22 -47.62
C LYS A 483 -44.64 -4.36 -46.56
N ILE A 484 -44.24 -3.15 -46.96
CA ILE A 484 -43.79 -2.12 -46.00
C ILE A 484 -45.03 -1.45 -45.38
N ILE A 485 -45.10 -1.46 -44.05
CA ILE A 485 -46.21 -0.91 -43.25
C ILE A 485 -45.69 0.19 -42.31
N PRO A 486 -46.58 1.02 -41.71
CA PRO A 486 -46.19 1.93 -40.64
C PRO A 486 -45.54 1.19 -39.46
N PHE A 487 -44.66 1.87 -38.73
CA PHE A 487 -44.07 1.33 -37.50
C PHE A 487 -45.16 0.99 -36.49
N ASP A 488 -45.01 -0.19 -35.88
CA ASP A 488 -45.89 -0.73 -34.85
C ASP A 488 -44.99 -1.26 -33.72
N PRO A 489 -45.05 -0.69 -32.50
CA PRO A 489 -44.19 -1.09 -31.38
C PRO A 489 -44.29 -2.57 -30.99
N GLU A 490 -45.44 -3.22 -31.22
CA GLU A 490 -45.63 -4.63 -30.88
C GLU A 490 -45.00 -5.55 -31.93
N LEU A 491 -45.09 -5.17 -33.21
CA LEU A 491 -44.51 -5.94 -34.33
C LEU A 491 -43.03 -5.61 -34.60
N HIS A 492 -42.59 -4.41 -34.20
CA HIS A 492 -41.27 -3.86 -34.47
C HIS A 492 -40.59 -3.44 -33.17
N PRO A 493 -40.25 -4.39 -32.27
CA PRO A 493 -39.62 -4.06 -31.00
C PRO A 493 -38.27 -3.37 -31.22
N GLY A 494 -37.94 -2.43 -30.32
CA GLY A 494 -36.73 -1.60 -30.38
C GLY A 494 -35.45 -2.27 -29.85
N ASP A 495 -35.55 -3.48 -29.29
CA ASP A 495 -34.43 -4.17 -28.62
C ASP A 495 -33.52 -4.96 -29.58
N LEU A 496 -33.72 -4.81 -30.90
CA LEU A 496 -33.01 -5.59 -31.94
C LEU A 496 -31.66 -4.98 -32.36
N PHE A 497 -31.15 -3.98 -31.64
CA PHE A 497 -29.84 -3.40 -31.92
C PHE A 497 -28.80 -4.03 -30.98
N PRO A 498 -27.98 -4.99 -31.45
CA PRO A 498 -26.85 -5.48 -30.68
C PRO A 498 -25.78 -4.40 -30.45
#